data_AF-A0A929YFP0-F1
#
_entry.id   AF-A0A929YFP0-F1
#
_cell.length_a   1.000
_cell.length_b   1.000
_cell.length_c   1.000
_cell.angle_alpha   90.00
_cell.angle_beta   90.00
_cell.angle_gamma   90.00
#
_symmetry.space_group_name_H-M   'P 1'
#
loop_
_entity.id
_entity.type
_entity.pdbx_description
1 polymer ?
#
loop_
_entity_poly.entity_id
_entity_poly.type
_entity_poly.pdbx_seq_one_letter_code
_entity_poly.pdbx_strand_id
1 'polypeptide(L)'
;MGRFQINYFQTIILGFAALILMGAFLLMLPISSRTHLYTPFLEALFTSTSASCVTGLIVYDTATHWSFFGQVIILILIQIGGLGVVVTVTSLFVLSGKQIGYAQRKTLANSISISSQGEILKMLIFLLKWTGMIELLFAGLLATQFIPEFGLRRGIWYAIFHSVSAFCNAGFDLMGVKEPFSSLTDYVGNPVVNFSIMSLILLGGLGFLTWKDMAEKRLDFHRYRL
;
A
#
# COMPACT_ATOMS: atom_id res chain seq x y z
N MET A 1 -29.47 28.99 -1.25
CA MET A 1 -28.32 28.16 -1.67
C MET A 1 -28.20 26.98 -0.73
N GLY A 2 -28.66 25.79 -1.15
CA GLY A 2 -28.60 24.58 -0.33
C GLY A 2 -27.13 24.19 -0.12
N ARG A 3 -26.71 24.09 1.14
CA ARG A 3 -25.41 23.50 1.49
C ARG A 3 -25.48 22.02 1.09
N PHE A 4 -24.76 21.63 0.04
CA PHE A 4 -24.50 20.22 -0.24
C PHE A 4 -23.81 19.63 1.00
N GLN A 5 -24.56 18.89 1.82
CA GLN A 5 -23.99 18.13 2.92
C GLN A 5 -23.40 16.84 2.33
N ILE A 6 -22.09 16.85 2.11
CA ILE A 6 -21.36 15.68 1.62
C ILE A 6 -21.35 14.62 2.72
N ASN A 7 -21.86 13.42 2.41
CA ASN A 7 -21.85 12.29 3.32
C ASN A 7 -20.44 11.70 3.46
N TYR A 8 -20.13 11.03 4.56
CA TYR A 8 -18.84 10.39 4.83
C TYR A 8 -18.38 9.47 3.68
N PHE A 9 -19.29 8.64 3.15
CA PHE A 9 -19.01 7.78 1.99
C PHE A 9 -18.69 8.57 0.73
N GLN A 10 -19.38 9.69 0.49
CA GLN A 10 -19.11 10.57 -0.67
C GLN A 10 -17.74 11.23 -0.55
N THR A 11 -17.33 11.63 0.66
CA THR A 11 -15.99 12.18 0.91
C THR A 11 -14.90 11.16 0.60
N ILE A 12 -15.07 9.90 0.99
CA ILE A 12 -14.12 8.82 0.67
C ILE A 12 -14.03 8.60 -0.84
N ILE A 13 -15.17 8.47 -1.53
CA ILE A 13 -15.21 8.24 -2.97
C ILE A 13 -14.57 9.41 -3.72
N LEU A 14 -14.92 10.65 -3.37
CA LEU A 14 -14.38 11.85 -4.00
C LEU A 14 -12.87 12.00 -3.72
N GLY A 15 -12.43 11.70 -2.50
CA GLY A 15 -11.01 11.72 -2.14
C GLY A 15 -10.19 10.70 -2.95
N PHE A 16 -10.72 9.48 -3.10
CA PHE A 16 -10.07 8.43 -3.86
C PHE A 16 -10.07 8.73 -5.37
N ALA A 17 -11.17 9.25 -5.91
CA ALA A 17 -11.23 9.74 -7.29
C ALA A 17 -10.24 10.89 -7.55
N ALA A 18 -10.12 11.84 -6.61
CA ALA A 18 -9.15 12.93 -6.71
C ALA A 18 -7.70 12.40 -6.68
N LEU A 19 -7.40 11.42 -5.83
CA LEU A 19 -6.08 10.76 -5.79
C LEU A 19 -5.74 10.13 -7.15
N ILE A 20 -6.68 9.36 -7.73
CA ILE A 20 -6.51 8.73 -9.04
C ILE A 20 -6.28 9.77 -10.14
N LEU A 21 -7.11 10.82 -10.18
CA LEU A 21 -6.98 11.86 -11.20
C LEU A 21 -5.66 12.62 -11.06
N MET A 22 -5.24 12.95 -9.84
CA MET A 22 -3.96 13.59 -9.58
C MET A 22 -2.80 12.72 -10.01
N GLY A 23 -2.83 11.42 -9.69
CA GLY A 23 -1.83 10.46 -10.15
C GLY A 23 -1.77 10.36 -11.67
N ALA A 24 -2.93 10.31 -12.34
CA ALA A 24 -3.02 10.30 -13.79
C ALA A 24 -2.36 11.54 -14.43
N PHE A 25 -2.68 12.74 -13.92
CA PHE A 25 -2.06 13.98 -14.42
C PHE A 25 -0.54 14.00 -14.21
N LEU A 26 -0.07 13.54 -13.05
CA LEU A 26 1.37 13.46 -12.78
C LEU A 26 2.07 12.45 -13.70
N LEU A 27 1.46 11.30 -13.96
CA LEU A 27 1.99 10.28 -14.88
C LEU A 27 1.91 10.70 -16.35
N MET A 28 0.99 11.60 -16.71
CA MET A 28 0.88 12.15 -18.06
C MET A 28 2.08 13.03 -18.44
N LEU A 29 2.76 13.62 -17.44
CA LEU A 29 3.87 14.54 -17.67
C LEU A 29 5.05 13.85 -18.40
N PRO A 30 5.75 14.55 -19.30
CA PRO A 30 6.91 14.00 -20.02
C PRO A 30 8.03 13.53 -19.09
N ILE A 31 8.19 14.15 -17.92
CA ILE A 31 9.18 13.74 -16.92
C ILE A 31 8.88 12.33 -16.37
N SER A 32 7.63 11.87 -16.43
CA SER A 32 7.20 10.55 -15.95
C SER A 32 7.47 9.43 -16.95
N SER A 33 7.59 9.74 -18.24
CA SER A 33 7.97 8.77 -19.27
C SER A 33 9.49 8.74 -19.47
N ARG A 34 10.03 7.55 -19.70
CA ARG A 34 11.46 7.36 -20.00
C ARG A 34 11.86 7.94 -21.36
N THR A 35 10.90 8.01 -22.29
CA THR A 35 11.10 8.62 -23.62
C THR A 35 10.95 10.15 -23.60
N HIS A 36 10.61 10.73 -22.44
CA HIS A 36 10.29 12.15 -22.31
C HIS A 36 9.18 12.64 -23.23
N LEU A 37 8.25 11.75 -23.58
CA LEU A 37 7.03 12.06 -24.30
C LEU A 37 5.83 12.02 -23.34
N TYR A 38 4.76 12.71 -23.71
CA TYR A 38 3.50 12.64 -22.98
C TYR A 38 2.90 11.23 -23.10
N THR A 39 2.51 10.67 -21.96
CA THR A 39 1.69 9.46 -21.94
C THR A 39 0.23 9.87 -22.19
N PRO A 40 -0.55 9.20 -23.05
CA PRO A 40 -1.93 9.60 -23.24
C PRO A 40 -2.78 9.38 -21.96
N PHE A 41 -3.84 10.17 -21.83
CA PHE A 41 -4.56 10.32 -20.56
C PHE A 41 -5.20 9.02 -20.07
N LEU A 42 -5.76 8.20 -20.96
CA LEU A 42 -6.46 6.98 -20.58
C LEU A 42 -5.49 5.93 -20.02
N GLU A 43 -4.29 5.85 -20.58
CA GLU A 43 -3.22 4.94 -20.16
C GLU A 43 -2.64 5.38 -18.82
N ALA A 44 -2.40 6.68 -18.65
CA ALA A 44 -1.98 7.25 -17.38
C ALA A 44 -3.06 7.09 -16.28
N LEU A 45 -4.33 7.28 -16.63
CA LEU A 45 -5.47 7.07 -15.73
C LEU A 45 -5.60 5.59 -15.35
N PHE A 46 -5.44 4.67 -16.30
CA PHE A 46 -5.47 3.24 -16.04
C PHE A 46 -4.35 2.83 -15.08
N THR A 47 -3.11 3.23 -15.35
CA THR A 47 -1.98 2.94 -14.47
C THR A 47 -2.19 3.55 -13.09
N SER A 48 -2.63 4.80 -13.00
CA SER A 48 -2.91 5.44 -11.71
C SER A 48 -3.99 4.71 -10.93
N THR A 49 -5.08 4.30 -11.59
CA THR A 49 -6.18 3.54 -10.97
C THR A 49 -5.69 2.18 -10.49
N SER A 50 -4.97 1.45 -11.34
CA SER A 50 -4.43 0.13 -10.99
C SER A 50 -3.44 0.21 -9.82
N ALA A 51 -2.59 1.24 -9.78
CA ALA A 51 -1.66 1.47 -8.68
C ALA A 51 -2.39 1.82 -7.37
N SER A 52 -3.32 2.76 -7.39
CA SER A 52 -4.06 3.17 -6.18
C SER A 52 -5.05 2.11 -5.68
N CYS A 53 -5.64 1.33 -6.59
CA CYS A 53 -6.49 0.20 -6.27
C CYS A 53 -5.69 -1.08 -6.04
N VAL A 54 -4.37 -1.02 -6.19
CA VAL A 54 -3.45 -2.10 -5.81
C VAL A 54 -3.76 -3.39 -6.60
N THR A 55 -4.07 -3.24 -7.89
CA THR A 55 -4.58 -4.32 -8.76
C THR A 55 -3.50 -4.99 -9.59
N GLY A 56 -2.46 -4.25 -10.02
CA GLY A 56 -1.30 -4.80 -10.73
C GLY A 56 -1.46 -4.95 -12.23
N LEU A 57 -2.57 -4.49 -12.80
CA LEU A 57 -2.74 -4.44 -14.25
C LEU A 57 -2.00 -3.25 -14.84
N ILE A 58 -1.27 -3.49 -15.93
CA ILE A 58 -0.47 -2.46 -16.60
C ILE A 58 -0.75 -2.47 -18.10
N VAL A 59 -0.85 -1.27 -18.70
CA VAL A 59 -0.93 -1.10 -20.17
C VAL A 59 0.49 -1.08 -20.76
N TYR A 60 1.40 -0.43 -20.06
CA TYR A 60 2.82 -0.38 -20.39
C TYR A 60 3.64 -1.07 -19.30
N ASP A 61 4.68 -1.77 -19.72
CA ASP A 61 5.64 -2.37 -18.82
C ASP A 61 6.30 -1.31 -17.91
N THR A 62 6.27 -1.55 -16.60
CA THR A 62 6.60 -0.51 -15.63
C THR A 62 8.09 -0.17 -15.61
N ALA A 63 8.93 -1.16 -15.88
CA ALA A 63 10.39 -1.04 -15.88
C ALA A 63 10.90 -0.23 -17.07
N THR A 64 10.25 -0.39 -18.23
CA THR A 64 10.72 0.13 -19.51
C THR A 64 10.09 1.47 -19.86
N HIS A 65 8.78 1.65 -19.61
CA HIS A 65 8.06 2.86 -20.01
C HIS A 65 8.25 4.03 -19.04
N TRP A 66 8.15 3.78 -17.73
CA TRP A 66 8.20 4.86 -16.74
C TRP A 66 9.63 5.25 -16.41
N SER A 67 9.85 6.55 -16.27
CA SER A 67 11.08 7.10 -15.70
C SER A 67 11.15 6.80 -14.20
N PHE A 68 12.29 7.09 -13.56
CA PHE A 68 12.40 7.03 -12.11
C PHE A 68 11.32 7.89 -11.40
N PHE A 69 11.02 9.07 -11.93
CA PHE A 69 9.96 9.93 -11.39
C PHE A 69 8.58 9.28 -11.51
N GLY A 70 8.26 8.69 -12.67
CA GLY A 70 7.01 7.95 -12.85
C GLY A 70 6.89 6.75 -11.91
N GLN A 71 7.97 5.99 -11.75
CA GLN A 71 8.02 4.85 -10.83
C GLN A 71 7.82 5.28 -9.37
N VAL A 72 8.40 6.42 -8.95
CA VAL A 72 8.15 7.00 -7.61
C VAL A 72 6.67 7.36 -7.43
N ILE A 73 6.02 7.97 -8.43
CA ILE A 73 4.59 8.28 -8.36
C ILE A 73 3.76 6.99 -8.20
N ILE A 74 4.04 5.97 -9.02
CA ILE A 74 3.36 4.68 -8.94
C ILE A 74 3.53 4.07 -7.54
N LEU A 75 4.75 4.10 -6.99
CA LEU A 75 5.03 3.58 -5.66
C LEU A 75 4.26 4.31 -4.56
N ILE A 76 4.16 5.64 -4.65
CA ILE A 76 3.38 6.46 -3.71
C ILE A 76 1.89 6.13 -3.82
N LEU A 77 1.35 5.98 -5.04
CA LEU A 77 -0.05 5.60 -5.26
C LEU A 77 -0.35 4.22 -4.67
N ILE A 78 0.56 3.27 -4.86
CA ILE A 78 0.48 1.93 -4.25
C ILE A 78 0.44 2.04 -2.72
N GLN A 79 1.35 2.79 -2.12
CA GLN A 79 1.42 2.91 -0.66
C GLN A 79 0.15 3.55 -0.10
N ILE A 80 -0.33 4.64 -0.70
CA ILE A 80 -1.56 5.32 -0.26
C ILE A 80 -2.77 4.40 -0.43
N GLY A 81 -2.84 3.68 -1.56
CA GLY A 81 -3.88 2.70 -1.85
C GLY A 81 -3.94 1.56 -0.83
N GLY A 82 -2.81 0.88 -0.64
CA GLY A 82 -2.68 -0.26 0.27
C GLY A 82 -3.03 0.10 1.71
N LEU A 83 -2.50 1.23 2.20
CA LEU A 83 -2.82 1.72 3.55
C LEU A 83 -4.27 2.22 3.65
N GLY A 84 -4.81 2.84 2.60
CA GLY A 84 -6.17 3.36 2.54
C GLY A 84 -7.24 2.30 2.72
N VAL A 85 -7.04 1.11 2.12
CA VAL A 85 -7.90 -0.07 2.34
C VAL A 85 -7.85 -0.51 3.80
N VAL A 86 -6.66 -0.62 4.39
CA VAL A 86 -6.49 -1.04 5.80
C VAL A 86 -7.21 -0.09 6.77
N VAL A 87 -7.12 1.22 6.54
CA VAL A 87 -7.79 2.24 7.38
C VAL A 87 -9.30 2.21 7.19
N THR A 88 -9.76 2.02 5.96
CA THR A 88 -11.20 1.94 5.65
C THR A 88 -11.83 0.70 6.26
N VAL A 89 -11.21 -0.48 6.13
CA VAL A 89 -11.69 -1.72 6.75
C VAL A 89 -11.68 -1.59 8.28
N THR A 90 -10.62 -1.03 8.86
CA THR A 90 -10.51 -0.85 10.33
C THR A 90 -11.58 0.10 10.86
N SER A 91 -11.80 1.23 10.19
CA SER A 91 -12.83 2.20 10.58
C SER A 91 -14.24 1.63 10.46
N LEU A 92 -14.56 0.91 9.38
CA LEU A 92 -15.84 0.22 9.22
C LEU A 92 -16.06 -0.84 10.30
N PHE A 93 -15.03 -1.58 10.70
CA PHE A 93 -15.12 -2.58 11.76
C PHE A 93 -15.36 -1.95 13.14
N VAL A 94 -14.65 -0.86 13.47
CA VAL A 94 -14.86 -0.08 14.69
C VAL A 94 -16.28 0.48 14.74
N LEU A 95 -16.78 0.98 13.62
CA LEU A 95 -18.16 1.48 13.48
C LEU A 95 -19.21 0.35 13.54
N SER A 96 -18.88 -0.86 13.07
CA SER A 96 -19.80 -2.01 13.03
C SER A 96 -20.03 -2.69 14.38
N GLY A 97 -19.27 -2.33 15.42
CA GLY A 97 -19.76 -2.40 16.80
C GLY A 97 -20.28 -3.74 17.32
N LYS A 98 -19.75 -4.89 16.87
CA LYS A 98 -20.06 -6.17 17.55
C LYS A 98 -19.34 -6.24 18.92
N GLN A 99 -20.10 -5.79 19.93
CA GLN A 99 -19.89 -5.78 21.38
C GLN A 99 -19.04 -4.66 21.99
N ILE A 100 -19.66 -3.50 22.17
CA ILE A 100 -19.50 -2.73 23.42
C ILE A 100 -20.89 -2.67 24.07
N GLY A 101 -21.12 -3.58 25.03
CA GLY A 101 -22.39 -3.70 25.74
C GLY A 101 -22.74 -2.42 26.50
N TYR A 102 -24.01 -2.05 26.46
CA TYR A 102 -24.60 -0.85 27.09
C TYR A 102 -24.40 -0.74 28.62
N ALA A 103 -23.85 -1.76 29.29
CA ALA A 103 -23.76 -1.84 30.75
C ALA A 103 -22.51 -1.18 31.37
N GLN A 104 -21.48 -0.81 30.60
CA GLN A 104 -20.23 -0.23 31.13
C GLN A 104 -20.07 1.29 30.91
N ARG A 105 -21.09 1.96 30.38
CA ARG A 105 -21.05 3.41 30.09
C ARG A 105 -21.05 4.31 31.32
N LYS A 106 -21.47 3.84 32.50
CA LYS A 106 -21.60 4.71 33.69
C LYS A 106 -20.31 4.91 34.49
N THR A 107 -19.27 4.09 34.31
CA THR A 107 -18.01 4.23 35.06
C THR A 107 -16.86 4.82 34.22
N LEU A 108 -16.97 4.82 32.88
CA LEU A 108 -16.00 5.47 31.99
C LEU A 108 -16.38 6.91 31.58
N ALA A 109 -17.60 7.38 31.89
CA ALA A 109 -18.04 8.72 31.52
C ALA A 109 -17.27 9.86 32.23
N ASN A 110 -16.47 9.57 33.26
CA ASN A 110 -15.70 10.57 34.02
C ASN A 110 -14.18 10.52 33.78
N SER A 111 -13.66 9.62 32.94
CA SER A 111 -12.23 9.50 32.66
C SER A 111 -11.86 9.58 31.17
N ILE A 112 -12.85 9.62 30.28
CA ILE A 112 -12.63 9.74 28.84
C ILE A 112 -12.82 11.20 28.40
N SER A 113 -11.86 12.05 28.73
CA SER A 113 -11.45 13.16 27.87
C SER A 113 -10.45 12.69 26.80
N ILE A 114 -10.61 11.46 26.33
CA ILE A 114 -9.87 10.94 25.18
C ILE A 114 -10.56 11.51 23.95
N SER A 115 -9.92 12.53 23.37
CA SER A 115 -10.28 13.01 22.03
C SER A 115 -10.15 11.85 21.04
N SER A 116 -11.29 11.35 20.53
CA SER A 116 -11.35 10.24 19.57
C SER A 116 -10.48 10.43 18.33
N GLN A 117 -10.17 11.69 17.97
CA GLN A 117 -9.28 12.03 16.86
C GLN A 117 -7.80 11.72 17.15
N GLY A 118 -7.34 11.87 18.39
CA GLY A 118 -5.94 11.65 18.77
C GLY A 118 -5.53 10.17 18.75
N GLU A 119 -6.45 9.27 19.07
CA GLU A 119 -6.18 7.82 19.03
C GLU A 119 -6.11 7.28 17.60
N ILE A 120 -6.95 7.79 16.69
CA ILE A 120 -6.90 7.44 15.27
C ILE A 120 -5.56 7.85 14.66
N LEU A 121 -5.07 9.06 14.96
CA LEU A 121 -3.76 9.52 14.49
C LEU A 121 -2.60 8.67 15.03
N LYS A 122 -2.64 8.28 16.31
CA LYS A 122 -1.64 7.37 16.89
C LYS A 122 -1.66 6.00 16.21
N MET A 123 -2.85 5.49 15.91
CA MET A 123 -3.04 4.22 15.19
C MET A 123 -2.49 4.29 13.76
N LEU A 124 -2.74 5.38 13.04
CA LEU A 124 -2.21 5.63 11.70
C LEU A 124 -0.67 5.70 11.69
N ILE A 125 -0.08 6.44 12.63
CA ILE A 125 1.38 6.56 12.75
C ILE A 125 2.00 5.20 13.09
N PHE A 126 1.37 4.45 13.99
CA PHE A 126 1.81 3.09 14.32
C PHE A 126 1.80 2.18 13.09
N LEU A 127 0.70 2.18 12.33
CA LEU A 127 0.57 1.43 11.08
C LEU A 127 1.68 1.78 10.09
N LEU A 128 1.84 3.07 9.78
CA LEU A 128 2.87 3.57 8.85
C LEU A 128 4.28 3.17 9.28
N LYS A 129 4.57 3.23 10.59
CA LYS A 129 5.87 2.84 11.12
C LYS A 129 6.09 1.34 10.98
N TRP A 130 5.10 0.52 11.29
CA TRP A 130 5.20 -0.93 11.18
C TRP A 130 5.32 -1.40 9.74
N THR A 131 4.50 -0.88 8.82
CA THR A 131 4.61 -1.20 7.39
C THR A 131 5.98 -0.82 6.87
N GLY A 132 6.44 0.41 7.12
CA GLY A 132 7.77 0.86 6.70
C GLY A 132 8.91 0.01 7.26
N MET A 133 8.80 -0.47 8.51
CA MET A 133 9.81 -1.37 9.10
C MET A 133 9.87 -2.72 8.38
N ILE A 134 8.71 -3.34 8.10
CA ILE A 134 8.63 -4.63 7.42
C ILE A 134 9.13 -4.49 5.97
N GLU A 135 8.66 -3.45 5.27
CA GLU A 135 9.07 -3.14 3.89
C GLU A 135 10.59 -2.93 3.80
N LEU A 136 11.20 -2.18 4.72
CA LEU A 136 12.65 -1.96 4.71
C LEU A 136 13.44 -3.24 5.03
N LEU A 137 12.94 -4.09 5.93
CA LEU A 137 13.60 -5.35 6.27
C LEU A 137 13.67 -6.29 5.06
N PHE A 138 12.54 -6.50 4.38
CA PHE A 138 12.51 -7.36 3.20
C PHE A 138 13.11 -6.68 1.96
N ALA A 139 13.09 -5.35 1.85
CA ALA A 139 13.89 -4.64 0.85
C ALA A 139 15.38 -4.92 1.06
N GLY A 140 15.86 -4.99 2.30
CA GLY A 140 17.23 -5.42 2.61
C GLY A 140 17.54 -6.83 2.10
N LEU A 141 16.63 -7.77 2.32
CA LEU A 141 16.78 -9.16 1.82
C LEU A 141 16.78 -9.22 0.29
N LEU A 142 15.83 -8.56 -0.36
CA LEU A 142 15.76 -8.48 -1.83
C LEU A 142 17.00 -7.78 -2.42
N ALA A 143 17.52 -6.76 -1.74
CA ALA A 143 18.74 -6.06 -2.17
C ALA A 143 19.96 -6.98 -2.23
N THR A 144 20.03 -8.03 -1.39
CA THR A 144 21.12 -9.03 -1.48
C THR A 144 21.16 -9.76 -2.82
N GLN A 145 20.00 -9.89 -3.49
CA GLN A 145 19.88 -10.54 -4.79
C GLN A 145 19.94 -9.52 -5.93
N PHE A 146 19.28 -8.37 -5.78
CA PHE A 146 19.16 -7.37 -6.85
C PHE A 146 20.39 -6.46 -7.00
N ILE A 147 21.16 -6.20 -5.93
CA ILE A 147 22.39 -5.39 -6.02
C ILE A 147 23.46 -6.08 -6.87
N PRO A 148 23.78 -7.38 -6.65
CA PRO A 148 24.74 -8.09 -7.49
C PRO A 148 24.35 -8.12 -8.97
N GLU A 149 23.05 -8.18 -9.26
CA GLU A 149 22.54 -8.35 -10.62
C GLU A 149 22.40 -7.03 -11.39
N PHE A 150 21.82 -5.99 -10.77
CA PHE A 150 21.52 -4.73 -11.43
C PHE A 150 22.46 -3.58 -11.04
N GLY A 151 23.42 -3.85 -10.16
CA GLY A 151 24.31 -2.86 -9.56
C GLY A 151 23.67 -2.12 -8.38
N LEU A 152 24.49 -1.37 -7.63
CA LEU A 152 24.09 -0.80 -6.34
C LEU A 152 22.86 0.12 -6.41
N ARG A 153 22.86 1.12 -7.30
CA ARG A 153 21.76 2.11 -7.36
C ARG A 153 20.44 1.49 -7.84
N ARG A 154 20.47 0.71 -8.92
CA ARG A 154 19.25 0.08 -9.48
C ARG A 154 18.77 -1.07 -8.60
N GLY A 155 19.67 -1.87 -8.05
CA GLY A 155 19.35 -2.97 -7.15
C GLY A 155 18.65 -2.51 -5.88
N ILE A 156 19.13 -1.43 -5.24
CA ILE A 156 18.46 -0.82 -4.08
C ILE A 156 17.05 -0.34 -4.47
N TRP A 157 16.92 0.36 -5.59
CA TRP A 157 15.62 0.86 -6.05
C TRP A 157 14.63 -0.28 -6.32
N TYR A 158 15.06 -1.32 -7.04
CA TYR A 158 14.24 -2.48 -7.34
C TYR A 158 13.82 -3.19 -6.05
N ALA A 159 14.72 -3.33 -5.08
CA ALA A 159 14.40 -3.98 -3.82
C ALA A 159 13.34 -3.22 -3.03
N ILE A 160 13.46 -1.89 -2.94
CA ILE A 160 12.46 -1.04 -2.28
C ILE A 160 11.11 -1.11 -3.02
N PHE A 161 11.14 -0.96 -4.34
CA PHE A 161 9.91 -0.96 -5.15
C PHE A 161 9.14 -2.26 -5.02
N HIS A 162 9.81 -3.41 -5.18
CA HIS A 162 9.16 -4.71 -5.06
C HIS A 162 8.72 -5.01 -3.62
N SER A 163 9.45 -4.51 -2.62
CA SER A 163 9.06 -4.71 -1.22
C SER A 163 7.74 -4.02 -0.90
N VAL A 164 7.61 -2.73 -1.24
CA VAL A 164 6.38 -1.96 -1.05
C VAL A 164 5.23 -2.52 -1.90
N SER A 165 5.51 -2.84 -3.18
CA SER A 165 4.51 -3.43 -4.08
C SER A 165 3.99 -4.76 -3.54
N ALA A 166 4.86 -5.65 -3.08
CA ALA A 166 4.47 -6.93 -2.52
C ALA A 166 3.75 -6.78 -1.17
N PHE A 167 4.21 -5.90 -0.28
CA PHE A 167 3.52 -5.65 0.99
C PHE A 167 2.11 -5.10 0.77
N CYS A 168 1.96 -4.17 -0.15
CA CYS A 168 0.64 -3.64 -0.48
C CYS A 168 -0.22 -4.64 -1.26
N ASN A 169 0.34 -5.73 -1.81
CA ASN A 169 -0.29 -6.65 -2.75
C ASN A 169 -0.60 -6.04 -4.13
N ALA A 170 0.23 -5.08 -4.57
CA ALA A 170 -0.02 -4.30 -5.77
C ALA A 170 0.25 -5.03 -7.07
N GLY A 171 1.14 -6.02 -7.09
CA GLY A 171 1.48 -6.76 -8.30
C GLY A 171 2.29 -5.99 -9.35
N PHE A 172 2.69 -4.75 -9.08
CA PHE A 172 3.61 -4.00 -9.95
C PHE A 172 5.05 -4.47 -9.73
N ASP A 173 5.82 -4.64 -10.79
CA ASP A 173 7.23 -5.02 -10.75
C ASP A 173 8.08 -4.16 -11.69
N LEU A 174 9.41 -4.24 -11.53
CA LEU A 174 10.39 -3.58 -12.39
C LEU A 174 11.30 -4.58 -13.13
N MET A 175 10.83 -5.81 -13.33
CA MET A 175 11.62 -6.88 -13.95
C MET A 175 11.51 -6.95 -15.47
N GLY A 176 10.62 -6.14 -16.05
CA GLY A 176 10.49 -5.91 -17.49
C GLY A 176 11.76 -5.50 -18.26
N VAL A 177 12.85 -5.22 -17.56
CA VAL A 177 14.20 -5.03 -18.14
C VAL A 177 14.82 -6.31 -18.69
N LYS A 178 14.40 -7.50 -18.22
CA LYS A 178 14.89 -8.79 -18.73
C LYS A 178 14.10 -9.20 -19.97
N GLU A 179 12.80 -9.35 -19.79
CA GLU A 179 11.84 -9.54 -20.88
C GLU A 179 10.59 -8.70 -20.58
N PRO A 180 9.96 -8.05 -21.57
CA PRO A 180 8.76 -7.25 -21.34
C PRO A 180 7.67 -8.09 -20.67
N PHE A 181 7.08 -7.56 -19.59
CA PHE A 181 6.03 -8.25 -18.82
C PHE A 181 6.47 -9.59 -18.18
N SER A 182 7.77 -9.84 -18.01
CA SER A 182 8.26 -11.07 -17.35
C SER A 182 7.83 -11.16 -15.89
N SER A 183 7.69 -10.02 -15.22
CA SER A 183 7.48 -10.00 -13.78
C SER A 183 8.54 -10.82 -13.05
N LEU A 184 8.17 -11.52 -11.98
CA LEU A 184 9.11 -12.30 -11.18
C LEU A 184 9.42 -13.71 -11.74
N THR A 185 9.05 -14.04 -12.99
CA THR A 185 9.24 -15.39 -13.56
C THR A 185 10.70 -15.82 -13.61
N ASP A 186 11.63 -14.88 -13.77
CA ASP A 186 13.07 -15.17 -13.77
C ASP A 186 13.60 -15.59 -12.39
N TYR A 187 12.82 -15.40 -11.33
CA TYR A 187 13.18 -15.72 -9.95
C TYR A 187 12.50 -16.97 -9.40
N VAL A 188 11.86 -17.79 -10.26
CA VAL A 188 11.20 -19.04 -9.85
C VAL A 188 12.11 -19.94 -9.01
N GLY A 189 13.41 -20.02 -9.35
CA GLY A 189 14.40 -20.80 -8.61
C GLY A 189 15.08 -20.09 -7.44
N ASN A 190 14.79 -18.81 -7.17
CA ASN A 190 15.48 -18.03 -6.15
C ASN A 190 14.70 -18.06 -4.81
N PRO A 191 15.19 -18.80 -3.78
CA PRO A 191 14.47 -18.94 -2.53
C PRO A 191 14.37 -17.64 -1.74
N VAL A 192 15.36 -16.75 -1.85
CA VAL A 192 15.38 -15.47 -1.11
C VAL A 192 14.30 -14.53 -1.65
N VAL A 193 14.19 -14.41 -2.97
CA VAL A 193 13.17 -13.57 -3.61
C VAL A 193 11.78 -14.11 -3.31
N ASN A 194 11.54 -15.41 -3.52
CA ASN A 194 10.24 -16.02 -3.28
C ASN A 194 9.82 -15.93 -1.80
N PHE A 195 10.71 -16.27 -0.87
CA PHE A 195 10.42 -16.15 0.56
C PHE A 195 10.07 -14.72 0.95
N SER A 196 10.82 -13.74 0.43
CA SER A 196 10.60 -12.33 0.74
C SER A 196 9.25 -11.84 0.23
N ILE A 197 8.94 -12.11 -1.05
CA ILE A 197 7.69 -11.68 -1.69
C ILE A 197 6.48 -12.36 -1.05
N MET A 198 6.54 -13.68 -0.83
CA MET A 198 5.45 -14.42 -0.17
C MET A 198 5.21 -13.91 1.26
N SER A 199 6.27 -13.66 2.02
CA SER A 199 6.15 -13.12 3.38
C SER A 199 5.53 -11.74 3.36
N LEU A 200 5.96 -10.86 2.47
CA LEU A 200 5.40 -9.51 2.34
C LEU A 200 3.91 -9.52 1.99
N ILE A 201 3.51 -10.35 1.03
CA ILE A 201 2.10 -10.51 0.62
C ILE A 201 1.25 -11.00 1.80
N LEU A 202 1.73 -12.02 2.53
CA LEU A 202 1.02 -12.53 3.71
C LEU A 202 0.93 -11.47 4.81
N LEU A 203 2.05 -10.83 5.15
CA LEU A 203 2.13 -9.85 6.24
C LEU A 203 1.31 -8.59 5.95
N GLY A 204 1.28 -8.14 4.70
CA GLY A 204 0.48 -7.00 4.27
C GLY A 204 -0.99 -7.32 4.02
N GLY A 205 -1.31 -8.56 3.63
CA GLY A 205 -2.68 -9.05 3.52
C GLY A 205 -3.37 -9.27 4.89
N LEU A 206 -2.59 -9.48 5.95
CA LEU A 206 -3.12 -9.55 7.32
C LEU A 206 -3.65 -8.17 7.75
N GLY A 207 -4.95 -8.11 8.07
CA GLY A 207 -5.59 -6.88 8.51
C GLY A 207 -4.96 -6.29 9.79
N PHE A 208 -5.11 -4.99 9.98
CA PHE A 208 -4.56 -4.31 11.17
C PHE A 208 -5.04 -4.94 12.50
N LEU A 209 -6.28 -5.45 12.54
CA LEU A 209 -6.83 -6.10 13.73
C LEU A 209 -6.05 -7.34 14.13
N THR A 210 -5.61 -8.15 13.16
CA THR A 210 -4.76 -9.32 13.43
C THR A 210 -3.38 -8.89 13.95
N TRP A 211 -2.81 -7.80 13.42
CA TRP A 211 -1.56 -7.25 13.93
C TRP A 211 -1.66 -6.73 15.36
N LYS A 212 -2.75 -6.03 15.68
CA LYS A 212 -3.03 -5.56 17.03
C LYS A 212 -3.23 -6.72 18.00
N ASP A 213 -3.98 -7.75 17.60
CA ASP A 213 -4.17 -8.95 18.42
C ASP A 213 -2.86 -9.73 18.62
N MET A 214 -2.00 -9.84 17.60
CA MET A 214 -0.66 -10.43 17.75
C MET A 214 0.21 -9.64 18.75
N ALA A 215 0.16 -8.31 18.70
CA ALA A 215 0.93 -7.46 19.60
C ALA A 215 0.42 -7.54 21.06
N GLU A 216 -0.90 -7.60 21.27
CA GLU A 216 -1.52 -7.62 22.60
C GLU A 216 -1.56 -9.04 23.21
N LYS A 217 -1.77 -10.08 22.39
CA LYS A 217 -2.09 -11.45 22.85
C LYS A 217 -1.01 -12.48 22.49
N ARG A 218 0.05 -12.09 21.77
CA ARG A 218 1.19 -12.94 21.39
C ARG A 218 0.71 -14.23 20.69
N LEU A 219 1.19 -15.41 21.07
CA LEU A 219 0.92 -16.70 20.41
C LEU A 219 -0.39 -17.38 20.85
N ASP A 220 -1.23 -16.73 21.67
CA ASP A 220 -2.48 -17.33 22.12
C ASP A 220 -3.59 -17.13 21.06
N PHE A 221 -3.51 -17.92 19.98
CA PHE A 221 -4.39 -17.87 18.82
C PHE A 221 -5.88 -18.03 19.18
N HIS A 222 -6.20 -18.68 20.31
CA HIS A 222 -7.57 -18.86 20.79
C HIS A 222 -8.23 -17.56 21.28
N ARG A 223 -7.46 -16.51 21.56
CA ARG A 223 -7.98 -15.22 22.03
C ARG A 223 -8.09 -14.16 20.93
N TYR A 224 -7.74 -14.50 19.70
CA TYR A 224 -7.84 -13.55 18.58
C TYR A 224 -9.33 -13.30 18.27
N ARG A 225 -9.69 -12.06 17.95
CA ARG A 225 -11.06 -11.61 17.70
C ARG A 225 -11.54 -11.92 16.26
N LEU A 226 -11.03 -13.01 15.67
CA LEU A 226 -11.34 -13.43 14.29
C LEU A 226 -12.85 -13.53 14.05
#